data_AF-A0A3N2KF39-F1
#
_entry.id   AF-A0A3N2KF39-F1
#
_cell.length_a   1.000
_cell.length_b   1.000
_cell.length_c   1.000
_cell.angle_alpha   90.00
_cell.angle_beta   90.00
_cell.angle_gamma   90.00
#
_symmetry.space_group_name_H-M   'P 1'
#
loop_
_entity.id
_entity.type
_entity.pdbx_description
1 polymer ?
#
loop_
_entity_poly.entity_id
_entity_poly.type
_entity_poly.pdbx_seq_one_letter_code
_entity_poly.pdbx_strand_id
1 'polypeptide(L)'
;MESATITKVTLRKEKLRSGKLSLYLDYYPPIWNPHIKKMSRREFLGLYLIGNPKDKFELDYNEEIMLKARGIRATRELAIINEEFGFLDRTKKQADFLEYFESKTKEKYQKWEIVYKHFKNFCNGRCLMKDVTIGLCNDFRTTVRDSRYSLKK
;
A
#
# COMPACT_ATOMS: atom_id res chain seq x y z
N MET A 1 -9.20 -18.98 18.41
CA MET A 1 -8.97 -19.00 16.95
C MET A 1 -9.47 -17.68 16.41
N GLU A 2 -8.58 -16.71 16.14
CA GLU A 2 -8.99 -15.49 15.45
C GLU A 2 -9.38 -15.89 14.03
N SER A 3 -10.66 -15.77 13.69
CA SER A 3 -11.10 -15.91 12.31
C SER A 3 -10.42 -14.82 11.49
N ALA A 4 -9.51 -15.20 10.59
CA ALA A 4 -8.96 -14.29 9.58
C ALA A 4 -10.14 -13.74 8.77
N THR A 5 -10.56 -12.51 9.08
CA THR A 5 -11.62 -11.84 8.36
C THR A 5 -11.00 -11.20 7.14
N ILE A 6 -11.37 -11.72 5.96
CA ILE A 6 -10.97 -11.13 4.68
C ILE A 6 -11.25 -9.63 4.73
N THR A 7 -10.27 -8.84 4.34
CA THR A 7 -10.42 -7.38 4.36
C THR A 7 -11.56 -6.95 3.45
N LYS A 8 -12.56 -6.29 4.03
CA LYS A 8 -13.70 -5.75 3.29
C LYS A 8 -13.32 -4.45 2.61
N VAL A 9 -13.65 -4.32 1.32
CA VAL A 9 -13.44 -3.09 0.54
C VAL A 9 -14.76 -2.38 0.32
N THR A 10 -14.92 -1.19 0.89
CA THR A 10 -16.15 -0.40 0.75
C THR A 10 -15.88 0.90 0.00
N LEU A 11 -16.59 1.15 -1.09
CA LEU A 11 -16.56 2.45 -1.78
C LEU A 11 -17.38 3.47 -0.97
N ARG A 12 -16.74 4.56 -0.55
CA ARG A 12 -17.35 5.65 0.22
C ARG A 12 -17.16 6.99 -0.49
N LYS A 13 -17.93 7.97 -0.03
CA LYS A 13 -17.89 9.36 -0.50
C LYS A 13 -17.66 10.30 0.67
N GLU A 14 -16.86 11.34 0.48
CA GLU A 14 -16.60 12.41 1.45
C GLU A 14 -16.88 13.77 0.80
N LYS A 15 -17.65 14.63 1.47
CA LYS A 15 -17.98 15.96 0.97
C LYS A 15 -16.79 16.89 1.17
N LEU A 16 -16.35 17.51 0.07
CA LEU A 16 -15.28 18.51 0.09
C LEU A 16 -15.84 19.90 0.35
N ARG A 17 -14.96 20.81 0.80
CA ARG A 17 -15.26 22.25 0.93
C ARG A 17 -15.73 22.88 -0.39
N SER A 18 -15.27 22.36 -1.52
CA SER A 18 -15.67 22.79 -2.86
C SER A 18 -17.11 22.39 -3.24
N GLY A 19 -17.81 21.60 -2.41
CA GLY A 19 -19.14 21.07 -2.72
C GLY A 19 -19.13 19.78 -3.55
N LYS A 20 -17.98 19.38 -4.11
CA LYS A 20 -17.80 18.07 -4.75
C LYS A 20 -17.74 16.94 -3.73
N LEU A 21 -18.00 15.71 -4.18
CA LEU A 21 -17.87 14.51 -3.35
C LEU A 21 -16.65 13.73 -3.81
N SER A 22 -15.63 13.56 -2.96
CA SER A 22 -14.48 12.73 -3.25
C SER A 22 -14.78 11.26 -2.97
N LEU A 23 -14.37 10.37 -3.88
CA LEU A 23 -14.53 8.93 -3.73
C LEU A 23 -13.25 8.29 -3.17
N TYR A 24 -13.43 7.38 -2.22
CA TYR A 24 -12.34 6.63 -1.60
C TYR A 24 -12.78 5.21 -1.22
N LEU A 25 -11.80 4.32 -1.09
CA LEU A 25 -12.01 2.97 -0.57
C LEU A 25 -11.71 2.96 0.93
N ASP A 26 -12.62 2.37 1.71
CA ASP A 26 -12.47 2.08 3.14
C ASP A 26 -12.21 0.59 3.32
N TYR A 27 -11.06 0.25 3.92
CA TYR A 27 -10.60 -1.10 4.19
C TYR A 27 -10.77 -1.44 5.66
N TYR A 28 -11.44 -2.56 5.94
CA TYR A 28 -11.53 -3.08 7.31
C TYR A 28 -11.31 -4.60 7.35
N PRO A 29 -10.26 -5.09 8.06
CA PRO A 29 -9.19 -4.32 8.70
C PRO A 29 -8.34 -3.48 7.71
N PRO A 30 -7.52 -2.52 8.18
CA PRO A 30 -6.63 -1.74 7.31
C PRO A 30 -5.68 -2.63 6.50
N ILE A 31 -5.22 -2.16 5.33
CA ILE A 31 -4.25 -2.88 4.48
C ILE A 31 -2.89 -2.20 4.46
N TRP A 32 -1.82 -2.95 4.16
CA TRP A 32 -0.49 -2.38 3.98
C TRP A 32 -0.42 -1.53 2.72
N ASN A 33 -0.08 -0.25 2.87
CA ASN A 33 0.20 0.64 1.75
C ASN A 33 1.72 0.71 1.50
N PRO A 34 2.23 0.17 0.38
CA PRO A 34 3.66 0.12 0.12
C PRO A 34 4.27 1.49 -0.18
N HIS A 35 3.49 2.47 -0.66
CA HIS A 35 4.00 3.81 -0.98
C HIS A 35 4.37 4.61 0.26
N ILE A 36 3.54 4.52 1.31
CA ILE A 36 3.77 5.22 2.60
C ILE A 36 4.34 4.29 3.68
N LYS A 37 4.51 3.00 3.38
CA LYS A 37 5.03 1.94 4.26
C LYS A 37 4.32 1.86 5.62
N LYS A 38 2.98 1.96 5.58
CA LYS A 38 2.11 1.93 6.77
C LYS A 38 0.79 1.24 6.45
N MET A 39 0.14 0.71 7.48
CA MET A 39 -1.25 0.27 7.38
C MET A 39 -2.15 1.47 7.11
N SER A 40 -2.95 1.41 6.05
CA SER A 40 -3.92 2.44 5.71
C SER A 40 -5.33 1.87 5.68
N ARG A 41 -6.23 2.60 6.32
CA ARG A 41 -7.67 2.33 6.25
C ARG A 41 -8.31 2.92 5.00
N ARG A 42 -7.74 3.99 4.43
CA ARG A 42 -8.36 4.75 3.33
C ARG A 42 -7.42 4.86 2.13
N GLU A 43 -7.98 4.69 0.94
CA GLU A 43 -7.33 4.99 -0.35
C GLU A 43 -8.24 5.94 -1.14
N PHE A 44 -7.82 7.20 -1.29
CA PHE A 44 -8.54 8.17 -2.11
C PHE A 44 -8.28 7.93 -3.59
N LEU A 45 -9.35 7.85 -4.39
CA LEU A 45 -9.27 7.45 -5.80
C LEU A 45 -8.91 8.61 -6.74
N GLY A 46 -8.92 9.86 -6.26
CA GLY A 46 -8.81 11.04 -7.12
C GLY A 46 -10.03 11.24 -8.05
N LEU A 47 -11.12 10.50 -7.79
CA LEU A 47 -12.39 10.62 -8.50
C LEU A 47 -13.36 11.49 -7.71
N TYR A 48 -14.08 12.37 -8.40
CA TYR A 48 -14.99 13.33 -7.78
C TYR A 48 -16.34 13.32 -8.46
N LEU A 49 -17.40 13.37 -7.65
CA LEU A 49 -18.77 13.58 -8.11
C LEU A 49 -19.18 15.03 -7.92
N ILE A 50 -20.10 15.49 -8.77
CA ILE A 50 -20.84 16.73 -8.60
C ILE A 50 -21.82 16.51 -7.45
N GLY A 51 -21.72 17.32 -6.39
CA GLY A 51 -22.46 17.09 -5.15
C GLY A 51 -23.95 17.40 -5.21
N ASN A 52 -24.36 18.32 -6.10
CA ASN A 52 -25.76 18.66 -6.36
C ASN A 52 -25.96 18.80 -7.88
N PRO A 53 -26.08 17.68 -8.61
CA PRO A 53 -26.25 17.71 -10.06
C PRO A 53 -27.59 18.35 -10.43
N LYS A 54 -27.60 19.23 -11.44
CA LYS A 54 -28.76 20.04 -11.83
C LYS A 54 -29.36 19.62 -13.16
N ASP A 55 -28.57 19.03 -14.05
CA ASP A 55 -29.00 18.62 -15.37
C ASP A 55 -28.62 17.17 -15.67
N LYS A 56 -29.08 16.68 -16.83
CA LYS A 56 -28.82 15.31 -17.27
C LYS A 56 -27.34 15.06 -17.51
N PHE A 57 -26.59 16.03 -18.01
CA PHE A 57 -25.17 15.88 -18.27
C PHE A 57 -24.38 15.66 -16.98
N GLU A 58 -24.69 16.41 -15.91
CA GLU A 58 -24.07 16.26 -14.60
C GLU A 58 -24.45 14.92 -13.93
N LEU A 59 -25.66 14.42 -14.16
CA LEU A 59 -26.08 13.09 -13.73
C LEU A 59 -25.29 12.00 -14.47
N ASP A 60 -25.25 12.05 -15.80
CA ASP A 60 -24.53 11.10 -16.64
C ASP A 60 -23.02 11.08 -16.29
N TYR A 61 -22.42 12.24 -16.05
CA TYR A 61 -21.04 12.36 -15.55
C TYR A 61 -20.84 11.61 -14.21
N ASN A 62 -21.74 11.83 -13.25
CA ASN A 62 -21.67 11.15 -11.95
C ASN A 62 -21.80 9.63 -12.09
N GLU A 63 -22.67 9.15 -12.98
CA GLU A 63 -22.83 7.72 -13.26
C GLU A 63 -21.55 7.11 -13.84
N GLU A 64 -20.92 7.77 -14.82
CA GLU A 64 -19.67 7.32 -15.43
C GLU A 64 -18.54 7.23 -14.38
N ILE A 65 -18.40 8.26 -13.54
CA ILE A 65 -17.40 8.27 -12.46
C ILE A 65 -17.67 7.17 -11.43
N MET A 66 -18.94 6.95 -11.07
CA MET A 66 -19.33 5.87 -10.16
C MET A 66 -19.02 4.49 -10.76
N LEU A 67 -19.22 4.29 -12.05
CA LEU A 67 -18.89 3.04 -12.73
C LEU A 67 -17.37 2.76 -12.66
N LYS A 68 -16.54 3.77 -12.96
CA LYS A 68 -15.08 3.68 -12.82
C LYS A 68 -14.67 3.33 -11.40
N ALA A 69 -15.25 4.00 -10.41
CA ALA A 69 -14.95 3.75 -8.99
C ALA A 69 -15.34 2.33 -8.54
N ARG A 70 -16.47 1.80 -9.03
CA ARG A 70 -16.88 0.40 -8.79
C ARG A 70 -15.91 -0.60 -9.41
N GLY A 71 -15.42 -0.32 -10.62
CA GLY A 71 -14.38 -1.12 -11.27
C GLY A 71 -13.11 -1.22 -10.43
N ILE A 72 -12.58 -0.07 -9.97
CA ILE A 72 -11.40 -0.04 -9.10
C ILE A 72 -11.64 -0.82 -7.80
N ARG A 73 -12.82 -0.66 -7.17
CA ARG A 73 -13.19 -1.41 -5.97
C ARG A 73 -13.12 -2.92 -6.22
N ALA A 74 -13.73 -3.41 -7.30
CA ALA A 74 -13.75 -4.83 -7.64
C ALA A 74 -12.33 -5.37 -7.90
N THR A 75 -11.47 -4.61 -8.59
CA THR A 75 -10.06 -4.99 -8.79
C THR A 75 -9.31 -5.11 -7.46
N ARG A 76 -9.52 -4.17 -6.53
CA ARG A 76 -8.89 -4.21 -5.19
C ARG A 76 -9.39 -5.38 -4.34
N GLU A 77 -10.69 -5.64 -4.39
CA GLU A 77 -11.33 -6.75 -3.68
C GLU A 77 -10.80 -8.09 -4.18
N LEU A 78 -10.71 -8.27 -5.50
CA LEU A 78 -10.11 -9.46 -6.10
C LEU A 78 -8.62 -9.60 -5.74
N ALA A 79 -7.86 -8.50 -5.72
CA ALA A 79 -6.47 -8.53 -5.30
C ALA A 79 -6.33 -9.04 -3.86
N ILE A 80 -7.12 -8.51 -2.91
CA ILE A 80 -7.13 -8.95 -1.52
C ILE A 80 -7.47 -10.44 -1.40
N ILE A 81 -8.54 -10.90 -2.06
CA ILE A 81 -8.92 -12.32 -2.08
C ILE A 81 -7.78 -13.18 -2.62
N ASN A 82 -7.15 -12.75 -3.72
CA ASN A 82 -6.01 -13.46 -4.29
C ASN A 82 -4.78 -13.45 -3.37
N GLU A 83 -4.60 -12.43 -2.53
CA GLU A 83 -3.53 -12.41 -1.54
C GLU A 83 -3.78 -13.36 -0.38
N GLU A 84 -5.01 -13.40 0.13
CA GLU A 84 -5.45 -14.25 1.25
C GLU A 84 -5.47 -15.73 0.88
N PHE A 85 -5.99 -16.07 -0.30
CA PHE A 85 -6.20 -17.47 -0.71
C PHE A 85 -5.14 -18.03 -1.66
N GLY A 86 -4.18 -17.21 -2.09
CA GLY A 86 -2.99 -17.70 -2.80
C GLY A 86 -3.26 -18.35 -4.16
N PHE A 87 -4.38 -18.05 -4.83
CA PHE A 87 -4.79 -18.65 -6.11
C PHE A 87 -3.80 -18.45 -7.28
N LEU A 88 -2.73 -17.66 -7.10
CA LEU A 88 -1.62 -17.52 -8.03
C LEU A 88 -0.32 -17.89 -7.32
N ASP A 89 0.22 -19.05 -7.68
CA ASP A 89 1.46 -19.71 -7.23
C ASP A 89 2.48 -18.77 -6.53
N ARG A 90 2.59 -18.88 -5.19
CA ARG A 90 3.13 -17.83 -4.31
C ARG A 90 4.06 -18.28 -3.18
N THR A 91 4.34 -19.57 -3.01
CA THR A 91 5.12 -20.08 -1.86
C THR A 91 6.50 -19.41 -1.68
N LYS A 92 7.09 -18.84 -2.75
CA LYS A 92 8.36 -18.09 -2.68
C LYS A 92 8.24 -16.55 -2.66
N LYS A 93 7.12 -15.98 -3.10
CA LYS A 93 6.96 -14.50 -3.25
C LYS A 93 6.43 -13.81 -1.99
N GLN A 94 5.78 -14.57 -1.11
CA GLN A 94 5.27 -14.08 0.17
C GLN A 94 6.22 -14.32 1.35
N ALA A 95 7.39 -14.94 1.12
CA ALA A 95 8.38 -15.12 2.18
C ALA A 95 8.90 -13.77 2.68
N ASP A 96 9.11 -13.68 4.00
CA ASP A 96 9.63 -12.50 4.67
C ASP A 96 11.10 -12.27 4.28
N PHE A 97 11.38 -11.17 3.58
CA PHE A 97 12.74 -10.84 3.18
C PHE A 97 13.58 -10.39 4.37
N LEU A 98 12.98 -9.74 5.38
CA LEU A 98 13.72 -9.31 6.55
C LEU A 98 14.20 -10.51 7.35
N GLU A 99 13.36 -11.53 7.51
CA GLU A 99 13.77 -12.78 8.16
C GLU A 99 14.90 -13.47 7.38
N TYR A 100 14.77 -13.58 6.06
CA TYR A 100 15.83 -14.10 5.20
C TYR A 100 17.12 -13.28 5.33
N PHE A 101 17.04 -11.95 5.27
CA PHE A 101 18.20 -11.08 5.36
C PHE A 101 18.87 -11.18 6.73
N GLU A 102 18.08 -11.23 7.80
CA GLU A 102 18.58 -11.41 9.17
C GLU A 102 19.34 -12.74 9.29
N SER A 103 18.82 -13.83 8.74
CA SER A 103 19.51 -15.12 8.71
C SER A 103 20.90 -15.03 8.07
N LYS A 104 21.03 -14.24 7.00
CA LYS A 104 22.31 -14.01 6.31
C LYS A 104 23.27 -13.10 7.04
N THR A 105 22.81 -12.29 7.99
CA THR A 105 23.73 -11.50 8.83
C THR A 105 24.54 -12.40 9.77
N LYS A 106 23.97 -13.51 10.24
CA LYS A 106 24.63 -14.48 11.14
C LYS A 106 25.79 -15.24 10.48
N GLU A 107 25.75 -15.39 9.16
CA GLU A 107 26.78 -16.08 8.36
C GLU A 107 27.91 -15.13 7.89
N LYS A 108 27.78 -13.82 8.13
CA LYS A 108 28.61 -12.78 7.49
C LYS A 108 29.23 -11.82 8.51
N TYR A 109 30.11 -10.95 8.01
CA TYR A 109 30.82 -9.94 8.79
C TYR A 109 29.85 -8.96 9.47
N GLN A 110 30.19 -8.48 10.67
CA GLN A 110 29.37 -7.61 11.54
C GLN A 110 28.74 -6.39 10.86
N LYS A 111 29.34 -5.85 9.80
CA LYS A 111 28.76 -4.75 8.99
C LYS A 111 27.39 -5.11 8.40
N TRP A 112 27.12 -6.38 8.11
CA TRP A 112 25.83 -6.83 7.58
C TRP A 112 24.69 -6.61 8.57
N GLU A 113 24.95 -6.76 9.87
CA GLU A 113 23.96 -6.51 10.92
C GLU A 113 23.56 -5.03 10.97
N ILE A 114 24.54 -4.12 10.81
CA ILE A 114 24.29 -2.67 10.77
C ILE A 114 23.42 -2.33 9.55
N VAL A 115 23.78 -2.84 8.37
CA VAL A 115 23.00 -2.62 7.14
C VAL A 115 21.58 -3.18 7.28
N TYR A 116 21.43 -4.37 7.85
CA TYR A 116 20.12 -4.96 8.13
C TYR A 116 19.27 -4.08 9.05
N LYS A 117 19.83 -3.55 10.15
CA LYS A 117 19.11 -2.64 11.06
C LYS A 117 18.62 -1.38 10.34
N HIS A 118 19.48 -0.76 9.53
CA HIS A 118 19.08 0.41 8.72
C HIS A 118 18.00 0.04 7.69
N PHE A 119 18.12 -1.11 7.03
CA PHE A 119 17.16 -1.56 6.03
C PHE A 119 15.80 -1.89 6.67
N LYS A 120 15.78 -2.59 7.80
CA LYS A 120 14.57 -2.88 8.59
C LYS A 120 13.86 -1.60 8.99
N ASN A 121 14.60 -0.61 9.48
CA ASN A 121 14.04 0.70 9.83
C ASN A 121 13.49 1.43 8.60
N PHE A 122 14.20 1.40 7.47
CA PHE A 122 13.74 1.98 6.21
C PHE A 122 12.46 1.34 5.68
N CYS A 123 12.30 0.02 5.89
CA CYS A 123 11.10 -0.74 5.53
C CYS A 123 10.02 -0.72 6.62
N ASN A 124 10.22 0.01 7.71
CA ASN A 124 9.30 0.07 8.86
C ASN A 124 8.93 -1.33 9.40
N GLY A 125 9.92 -2.23 9.45
CA GLY A 125 9.77 -3.57 10.00
C GLY A 125 9.04 -4.59 9.11
N ARG A 126 8.66 -4.25 7.86
CA ARG A 126 8.01 -5.18 6.92
C ARG A 126 8.61 -5.08 5.52
N CYS A 127 9.12 -6.19 4.99
CA CYS A 127 9.53 -6.29 3.59
C CYS A 127 9.41 -7.75 3.14
N LEU A 128 8.62 -8.01 2.11
CA LEU A 128 8.47 -9.33 1.51
C LEU A 128 9.44 -9.50 0.34
N MET A 129 9.70 -10.74 -0.08
CA MET A 129 10.50 -11.02 -1.28
C MET A 129 10.00 -10.25 -2.51
N LYS A 130 8.68 -10.10 -2.68
CA LYS A 130 8.09 -9.34 -3.80
C LYS A 130 8.37 -7.83 -3.74
N ASP A 131 8.65 -7.29 -2.55
CA ASP A 131 8.84 -5.85 -2.37
C ASP A 131 10.27 -5.41 -2.75
N VAL A 132 11.22 -6.36 -2.77
CA VAL A 132 12.62 -6.12 -3.14
C VAL A 132 12.74 -5.88 -4.64
N THR A 133 12.62 -4.62 -5.04
CA THR A 133 12.73 -4.15 -6.43
C THR A 133 13.95 -3.25 -6.62
N ILE A 134 14.36 -3.03 -7.87
CA ILE A 134 15.44 -2.08 -8.21
C ILE A 134 15.13 -0.68 -7.64
N GLY A 135 13.87 -0.24 -7.69
CA GLY A 135 13.41 1.01 -7.10
C GLY A 135 13.67 1.07 -5.60
N LEU A 136 13.21 0.06 -4.85
CA LEU A 136 13.43 -0.03 -3.40
C LEU A 136 14.91 0.05 -3.03
N CYS A 137 15.77 -0.66 -3.77
CA CYS A 137 17.21 -0.65 -3.54
C CYS A 137 17.84 0.74 -3.78
N ASN A 138 17.39 1.45 -4.82
CA ASN A 138 17.85 2.81 -5.10
C ASN A 138 17.38 3.80 -4.03
N ASP A 139 16.13 3.68 -3.57
CA ASP A 139 15.60 4.52 -2.48
C ASP A 139 16.31 4.26 -1.14
N PHE A 140 16.65 3.00 -0.86
CA PHE A 140 17.46 2.69 0.32
C PHE A 140 18.87 3.30 0.20
N ARG A 141 19.49 3.23 -0.98
CA ARG A 141 20.81 3.82 -1.22
C ARG A 141 20.81 5.34 -1.03
N THR A 142 19.78 6.04 -1.51
CA THR A 142 19.68 7.51 -1.34
C THR A 142 19.50 7.88 0.12
N THR A 143 18.58 7.22 0.84
CA THR A 143 18.38 7.48 2.27
C THR A 143 19.64 7.25 3.10
N VAL A 144 20.41 6.19 2.84
CA VAL A 144 21.70 5.94 3.52
C VAL A 144 22.74 7.02 3.18
N ARG A 145 22.72 7.59 1.97
CA ARG A 145 23.62 8.69 1.58
C ARG A 145 23.22 10.00 2.25
N ASP A 146 21.93 10.31 2.30
CA ASP A 146 21.39 11.55 2.84
C ASP A 146 21.50 11.59 4.37
N SER A 147 21.35 10.43 5.03
CA SER A 147 21.58 10.28 6.48
C SER A 147 23.00 10.70 6.92
N ARG A 148 23.99 10.70 6.01
CA ARG A 148 25.35 11.20 6.31
C ARG A 148 25.47 12.73 6.29
N TYR A 149 24.51 13.45 5.71
CA TYR A 149 24.52 14.92 5.68
C TYR A 149 23.89 15.55 6.92
N SER A 150 23.08 14.81 7.69
CA SER A 150 22.48 15.30 8.94
C SER A 150 23.41 15.24 10.16
N LEU A 151 24.61 14.65 10.02
CA LEU A 151 25.65 14.57 11.06
C LEU A 151 26.81 15.57 10.82
N LYS A 152 26.63 16.55 9.92
CA LYS A 152 27.58 17.63 9.63
C LYS A 152 27.02 19.04 9.91
N LYS A 153 26.14 19.17 10.90
CA LYS A 153 25.78 20.47 11.49
C LYS A 153 25.93 20.40 12.99
#